data_AF-A0A9X2D608-F1
#
_entry.id   AF-A0A9X2D608-F1
#
_cell.length_a   1.000
_cell.length_b   1.000
_cell.length_c   1.000
_cell.angle_alpha   90.00
_cell.angle_beta   90.00
_cell.angle_gamma   90.00
#
_symmetry.space_group_name_H-M   'P 1'
#
loop_
_entity.id
_entity.type
_entity.pdbx_description
1 polymer ?
#
loop_
_entity_poly.entity_id
_entity_poly.type
_entity_poly.pdbx_seq_one_letter_code
_entity_poly.pdbx_strand_id
1 'polypeptide(L)' 'MAYSLAEAAEATGMSASFLRGEIHNGRLASKRLGSTADGEPAGKYLIEVASLEAYIRALLDA' A
#
# COMPACT_ATOMS: atom_id res chain seq x y z
N MET A 1 -10.57 8.06 -3.45
CA MET A 1 -10.11 8.02 -2.05
C MET A 1 -8.86 7.14 -1.99
N ALA A 2 -7.92 7.43 -1.09
CA ALA A 2 -6.69 6.65 -0.94
C ALA A 2 -6.35 6.51 0.55
N TYR A 3 -5.74 5.39 0.91
CA TYR A 3 -5.23 5.14 2.25
C TYR A 3 -3.73 5.40 2.31
N SER A 4 -3.25 5.98 3.40
CA SER A 4 -1.85 5.84 3.78
C SER A 4 -1.52 4.37 4.08
N LEU A 5 -0.23 4.03 4.07
CA LEU A 5 0.21 2.68 4.43
C LEU A 5 -0.26 2.24 5.83
N ALA A 6 -0.34 3.18 6.78
CA ALA A 6 -0.81 2.90 8.15
C ALA A 6 -2.32 2.63 8.19
N GLU A 7 -3.12 3.47 7.52
CA GLU A 7 -4.57 3.28 7.43
C GLU A 7 -4.93 1.98 6.71
N ALA A 8 -4.20 1.62 5.65
CA ALA A 8 -4.38 0.34 4.97
C ALA A 8 -4.02 -0.85 5.86
N ALA A 9 -2.94 -0.75 6.65
CA ALA A 9 -2.57 -1.78 7.61
C ALA A 9 -3.65 -1.98 8.68
N GLU A 10 -4.20 -0.88 9.21
CA GLU A 10 -5.30 -0.92 10.17
C GLU A 10 -6.58 -1.51 9.56
N ALA A 11 -6.96 -1.07 8.36
CA ALA A 11 -8.18 -1.53 7.68
C ALA A 11 -8.15 -3.01 7.29
N THR A 12 -6.96 -3.56 7.02
CA THR A 12 -6.79 -4.94 6.55
C THR A 12 -6.30 -5.91 7.63
N GLY A 13 -5.82 -5.40 8.76
CA GLY A 13 -5.09 -6.19 9.76
C GLY A 13 -3.72 -6.68 9.29
N MET A 14 -3.26 -6.28 8.10
CA MET A 14 -1.96 -6.67 7.56
C MET A 14 -0.84 -5.77 8.07
N SER A 15 0.38 -6.30 8.16
CA SER A 15 1.53 -5.47 8.54
C SER A 15 1.88 -4.45 7.45
N ALA A 16 2.32 -3.25 7.85
CA ALA A 16 2.78 -2.22 6.91
C ALA A 16 3.96 -2.70 6.04
N SER A 17 4.84 -3.56 6.57
CA SER A 17 5.94 -4.16 5.81
C SER A 17 5.44 -5.10 4.72
N PHE A 18 4.41 -5.89 5.00
CA PHE A 18 3.77 -6.75 4.00
C PHE A 18 3.16 -5.92 2.88
N LEU A 19 2.31 -4.95 3.22
CA LEU A 19 1.67 -4.06 2.23
C LEU A 19 2.70 -3.29 1.39
N ARG A 20 3.83 -2.87 2.00
CA ARG A 20 4.95 -2.27 1.25
C ARG A 20 5.58 -3.24 0.27
N GLY A 21 5.75 -4.51 0.65
CA GLY A 21 6.22 -5.57 -0.25
C GLY A 21 5.28 -5.75 -1.44
N GLU A 22 3.97 -5.75 -1.20
CA GLU A 22 2.96 -5.88 -2.27
C GLU A 22 2.95 -4.68 -3.23
N ILE A 23 3.16 -3.47 -2.72
CA ILE A 23 3.39 -2.27 -3.54
C ILE A 23 4.66 -2.44 -4.37
N HIS A 24 5.77 -2.86 -3.76
CA HIS A 24 7.05 -3.05 -4.45
C HIS A 24 6.95 -4.11 -5.57
N ASN A 25 6.18 -5.16 -5.34
CA ASN A 25 5.91 -6.22 -6.31
C ASN A 25 4.85 -5.82 -7.36
N GLY A 26 4.35 -4.58 -7.33
CA GLY A 26 3.36 -4.08 -8.30
C GLY A 26 1.95 -4.65 -8.13
N ARG A 27 1.68 -5.36 -7.03
CA ARG A 27 0.37 -5.98 -6.75
C ARG A 27 -0.63 -5.00 -6.13
N LEU A 28 -0.14 -3.95 -5.47
CA LEU A 28 -0.95 -2.84 -4.97
C LEU A 28 -0.59 -1.55 -5.70
N ALA A 29 -1.58 -0.93 -6.34
CA ALA A 29 -1.42 0.38 -6.95
C ALA A 29 -1.28 1.44 -5.85
N SER A 30 -0.21 2.24 -5.94
CA SER A 30 0.02 3.33 -5.01
C SER A 30 0.70 4.53 -5.66
N LYS A 31 0.49 5.69 -5.07
CA LYS A 31 1.21 6.93 -5.38
C LYS A 31 2.22 7.23 -4.28
N ARG A 32 3.48 7.44 -4.66
CA ARG A 32 4.53 7.88 -3.74
C ARG A 32 4.37 9.37 -3.45
N LEU A 33 4.29 9.74 -2.17
CA LEU A 33 4.06 11.13 -1.74
C LEU A 33 5.33 11.95 -1.55
N GLY A 34 6.51 11.33 -1.55
CA GLY A 34 7.77 12.06 -1.50
C GLY A 34 8.99 11.14 -1.42
N SER A 35 10.12 11.72 -1.79
CA SER A 35 11.47 11.25 -1.46
C SER A 35 12.04 12.29 -0.51
N THR A 36 12.69 11.89 0.57
CA THR A 36 13.52 12.85 1.34
C THR A 36 14.69 13.30 0.47
N ALA A 37 15.27 14.46 0.78
CA ALA A 37 16.34 15.09 -0.01
C ALA A 37 17.56 14.18 -0.24
N ASP A 38 17.73 13.13 0.57
CA ASP A 38 18.79 12.11 0.45
C ASP A 38 18.43 10.94 -0.50
N GLY A 39 17.35 11.03 -1.29
CA GLY A 39 16.94 9.95 -2.20
C GLY A 39 16.30 8.73 -1.49
N GLU A 40 16.39 8.67 -0.16
CA GLU A 40 15.62 7.75 0.66
C GLU A 40 14.12 7.93 0.39
N PRO A 41 13.36 6.86 0.09
CA PRO A 41 11.92 6.92 0.13
C PRO A 41 11.52 7.22 1.56
N ALA A 42 11.21 8.49 1.86
CA ALA A 42 10.34 8.81 2.97
C ALA A 42 9.01 8.11 2.67
N GLY A 43 8.89 6.87 3.15
CA GLY A 43 8.04 5.80 2.65
C GLY A 43 6.54 6.01 2.83
N LYS A 44 6.06 7.18 2.44
CA LYS A 44 4.66 7.59 2.42
C LYS A 44 4.08 7.20 1.07
N TYR A 45 3.42 6.05 1.07
CA TYR A 45 2.59 5.58 -0.03
C TYR A 45 1.15 5.97 0.24
N LEU A 46 0.46 6.43 -0.80
CA LEU A 46 -1.00 6.43 -0.86
C LEU A 46 -1.45 5.26 -1.71
N ILE A 47 -2.10 4.29 -1.09
CA ILE A 47 -2.67 3.12 -1.73
C ILE A 47 -4.06 3.47 -2.19
N GLU A 48 -4.37 3.22 -3.46
CA GLU A 48 -5.71 3.45 -3.97
C GLU A 48 -6.70 2.47 -3.34
N VAL A 49 -7.81 2.97 -2.79
CA VAL A 49 -8.80 2.15 -2.08
C VAL A 49 -9.31 1.01 -2.97
N ALA A 50 -9.65 1.30 -4.22
CA ALA A 50 -10.13 0.30 -5.17
C ALA A 50 -9.09 -0.80 -5.46
N SER A 51 -7.80 -0.44 -5.51
CA SER A 51 -6.74 -1.44 -5.68
C SER A 51 -6.59 -2.32 -4.46
N LEU A 52 -6.68 -1.75 -3.25
CA LEU A 52 -6.62 -2.51 -2.00
C LEU A 52 -7.80 -3.47 -1.88
N GLU A 53 -9.02 -3.02 -2.19
CA GLU A 53 -10.21 -3.87 -2.18
C GLU A 53 -10.13 -5.00 -3.20
N ALA A 54 -9.69 -4.71 -4.43
CA ALA A 54 -9.51 -5.71 -5.47
C ALA A 54 -8.48 -6.77 -5.05
N TYR A 55 -7.38 -6.34 -4.42
CA TYR A 55 -6.36 -7.24 -3.90
C TYR A 55 -6.89 -8.16 -2.79
N ILE A 56 -7.62 -7.61 -1.81
CA ILE A 56 -8.21 -8.41 -0.73
C ILE A 56 -9.21 -9.42 -1.27
N ARG A 57 -10.07 -9.02 -2.23
CA ARG A 57 -11.02 -9.93 -2.88
C ARG A 57 -10.30 -11.08 -3.58
N ALA A 58 -9.23 -10.78 -4.33
CA ALA A 58 -8.43 -11.80 -5.00
C ALA A 58 -7.77 -12.80 -4.02
N LEU A 59 -7.44 -12.38 -2.80
CA LEU A 59 -6.93 -13.28 -1.75
C LEU A 59 -8.00 -14.17 -1.13
N LEU A 60 -9.26 -13.71 -1.09
CA LEU A 60 -10.38 -14.49 -0.53
C LEU A 60 -10.95 -15.50 -1.54
N ASP A 61 -10.83 -15.20 -2.83
CA ASP A 61 -11.30 -16.08 -3.92
C ASP A 61 -10.28 -17.17 -4.31
N ALA A 62 -9.07 -17.15 -3.75
CA ALA A 62 -7.98 -18.09 -4.01
C ALA A 62 -7.89 -19.21 -2.96
#